data_AF-A0A843GBH5-F1
#
_entry.id   AF-A0A843GBH5-F1
#
_cell.length_a   1.000
_cell.length_b   1.000
_cell.length_c   1.000
_cell.angle_alpha   90.00
_cell.angle_beta   90.00
_cell.angle_gamma   90.00
#
_symmetry.space_group_name_H-M   'P 1'
#
loop_
_entity.id
_entity.type
_entity.pdbx_description
1 polymer ?
#
loop_
_entity_poly.entity_id
_entity_poly.type
_entity_poly.pdbx_seq_one_letter_code
_entity_poly.pdbx_strand_id
1 'polypeptide(L)'
;MKTNGSNANQLATNPKEKKGTLGEWLNERKDSLNNALPANTVNVDRFMQSAFLAITNPKMPDLVRCSKDSIFRALREAAAYGLELSGMLGQAYLIPYNEKGVMTAHLQLGYKGLIALARRSNTIKTIAAEAIHENDIFDCELASGRSIHHKIDIFKERGEVVAYYCLVELANGGEQFKVMSKKEIEKHRDKFSKAYNPKDPNNIWNKNFDAMALKTCVIQALKLCPISIEAMDAVAKEEKDDIKDFSEQVEYTISDEVPETKEETPAVEDKKQQKKEEPVQEQSSFDEANGITDEEMAAAEEAFESAPQNVNDIF
;
A
#
# COMPACT_ATOMS: atom_id res chain seq x y z
N MET A 1 -24.76 32.11 -58.82
CA MET A 1 -24.06 31.31 -57.80
C MET A 1 -23.98 32.15 -56.52
N LYS A 2 -24.32 31.58 -55.36
CA LYS A 2 -24.13 32.21 -54.05
C LYS A 2 -22.91 31.57 -53.40
N THR A 3 -21.95 32.34 -52.92
CA THR A 3 -20.76 31.84 -52.22
C THR A 3 -20.95 31.91 -50.71
N ASN A 4 -20.43 30.89 -50.03
CA ASN A 4 -20.37 30.72 -48.58
C ASN A 4 -19.76 31.96 -47.89
N GLY A 5 -20.04 32.29 -46.63
CA GLY A 5 -20.64 31.47 -45.57
C GLY A 5 -19.77 31.63 -44.32
N SER A 6 -20.22 32.45 -43.38
CA SER A 6 -19.39 32.94 -42.27
C SER A 6 -19.04 31.82 -41.29
N ASN A 7 -17.74 31.56 -41.11
CA ASN A 7 -17.24 30.70 -40.03
C ASN A 7 -17.34 31.46 -38.69
N ALA A 8 -18.42 31.22 -37.95
CA ALA A 8 -18.51 31.62 -36.55
C ALA A 8 -17.76 30.62 -35.69
N ASN A 9 -16.69 31.08 -35.03
CA ASN A 9 -15.82 30.27 -34.19
C ASN A 9 -16.59 29.78 -32.95
N GLN A 10 -17.00 28.51 -32.91
CA GLN A 10 -17.60 27.93 -31.71
C GLN A 10 -16.52 27.67 -30.66
N LEU A 11 -16.45 28.56 -29.68
CA LEU A 11 -15.77 28.30 -28.41
C LEU A 11 -16.46 27.10 -27.74
N ALA A 12 -15.83 25.94 -27.81
CA ALA A 12 -16.25 24.76 -27.07
C ALA A 12 -16.09 25.06 -25.57
N THR A 13 -17.19 25.40 -24.91
CA THR A 13 -17.23 25.50 -23.45
C THR A 13 -17.03 24.11 -22.88
N ASN A 14 -15.94 23.90 -22.14
CA ASN A 14 -15.79 22.69 -21.31
C ASN A 14 -17.06 22.47 -20.50
N PRO A 15 -17.66 21.27 -20.50
CA PRO A 15 -18.76 20.96 -19.60
C PRO A 15 -18.26 21.19 -18.16
N LYS A 16 -18.99 21.98 -17.38
CA LYS A 16 -18.77 22.00 -15.93
C LYS A 16 -19.05 20.60 -15.41
N GLU A 17 -18.03 19.87 -14.98
CA GLU A 17 -18.20 18.58 -14.32
C GLU A 17 -19.17 18.75 -13.15
N LYS A 18 -20.12 17.83 -13.03
CA LYS A 18 -21.11 17.88 -11.97
C LYS A 18 -20.40 17.69 -10.63
N LYS A 19 -20.76 18.52 -9.67
CA LYS A 19 -20.58 18.17 -8.27
C LYS A 19 -21.55 17.03 -7.95
N GLY A 20 -21.03 15.81 -7.87
CA GLY A 20 -21.75 14.61 -7.45
C GLY A 20 -21.22 14.09 -6.12
N THR A 21 -21.94 13.16 -5.51
CA THR A 21 -21.54 12.55 -4.23
C THR A 21 -20.29 11.69 -4.38
N LEU A 22 -19.68 11.27 -3.27
CA LEU A 22 -18.54 10.35 -3.30
C LEU A 22 -18.90 9.03 -4.01
N GLY A 23 -20.11 8.51 -3.79
CA GLY A 23 -20.58 7.28 -4.44
C GLY A 23 -20.69 7.43 -5.96
N GLU A 24 -21.26 8.54 -6.44
CA GLU A 24 -21.35 8.85 -7.87
C GLU A 24 -19.96 9.00 -8.50
N TRP A 25 -19.10 9.80 -7.87
CA TRP A 25 -17.72 10.06 -8.32
C TRP A 25 -16.88 8.78 -8.40
N LEU A 26 -17.02 7.88 -7.43
CA LEU A 26 -16.38 6.56 -7.46
C LEU A 26 -16.94 5.69 -8.59
N ASN A 27 -18.26 5.66 -8.77
CA ASN A 27 -18.91 4.84 -9.80
C ASN A 27 -18.52 5.27 -11.23
N GLU A 28 -18.42 6.59 -11.49
CA GLU A 28 -17.87 7.14 -12.74
C GLU A 28 -16.45 6.64 -13.07
N ARG A 29 -15.66 6.30 -12.04
CA ARG A 29 -14.25 5.90 -12.15
C ARG A 29 -14.04 4.39 -12.09
N LYS A 30 -15.12 3.62 -11.88
CA LYS A 30 -15.09 2.15 -11.68
C LYS A 30 -14.36 1.42 -12.81
N ASP A 31 -14.63 1.74 -14.07
CA ASP A 31 -13.98 1.09 -15.21
C ASP A 31 -12.47 1.37 -15.26
N SER A 32 -12.04 2.60 -14.94
CA SER A 32 -10.62 2.94 -14.89
C SER A 32 -9.88 2.25 -13.73
N LEU A 33 -10.57 2.00 -12.61
CA LEU A 33 -10.00 1.28 -11.47
C LEU A 33 -9.99 -0.23 -11.74
N ASN A 34 -11.05 -0.77 -12.36
CA ASN A 34 -11.10 -2.16 -12.83
C ASN A 34 -9.95 -2.49 -13.79
N ASN A 35 -9.67 -1.60 -14.74
CA ASN A 35 -8.57 -1.78 -15.70
C ASN A 35 -7.17 -1.66 -15.07
N ALA A 36 -7.07 -1.17 -13.83
CA ALA A 36 -5.82 -1.17 -13.07
C ALA A 36 -5.65 -2.42 -12.19
N LEU A 37 -6.74 -3.10 -11.81
CA LEU A 37 -6.69 -4.31 -10.97
C LEU A 37 -6.01 -5.48 -11.71
N PRO A 38 -4.98 -6.11 -11.15
CA PRO A 38 -4.44 -7.36 -11.68
C PRO A 38 -5.51 -8.46 -11.67
N ALA A 39 -5.60 -9.21 -12.76
CA ALA A 39 -6.60 -10.27 -12.92
C ALA A 39 -6.58 -11.26 -11.75
N ASN A 40 -7.77 -11.65 -11.27
CA ASN A 40 -7.98 -12.61 -10.19
C ASN A 40 -7.39 -12.21 -8.80
N THR A 41 -7.15 -10.92 -8.54
CA THR A 41 -6.69 -10.45 -7.21
C THR A 41 -7.84 -10.01 -6.30
N VAL A 42 -8.54 -8.93 -6.67
CA VAL A 42 -9.66 -8.35 -5.91
C VAL A 42 -10.82 -8.10 -6.87
N ASN A 43 -12.05 -8.41 -6.45
CA ASN A 43 -13.24 -8.06 -7.21
C ASN A 43 -13.46 -6.53 -7.19
N VAL A 44 -13.78 -5.92 -8.32
CA VAL A 44 -13.92 -4.45 -8.41
C VAL A 44 -14.98 -3.89 -7.46
N ASP A 45 -16.15 -4.51 -7.30
CA ASP A 45 -17.18 -4.01 -6.39
C ASP A 45 -16.69 -3.99 -4.93
N ARG A 46 -16.01 -5.06 -4.51
CA ARG A 46 -15.34 -5.12 -3.20
C ARG A 46 -14.23 -4.07 -3.06
N PHE A 47 -13.45 -3.82 -4.11
CA PHE A 47 -12.45 -2.75 -4.12
C PHE A 47 -13.12 -1.37 -3.96
N MET A 48 -14.15 -1.05 -4.75
CA MET A 48 -14.90 0.21 -4.68
C MET A 48 -15.53 0.42 -3.29
N GLN A 49 -16.08 -0.63 -2.69
CA GLN A 49 -16.63 -0.60 -1.34
C GLN A 49 -15.53 -0.34 -0.29
N SER A 50 -14.37 -0.98 -0.43
CA SER A 50 -13.21 -0.72 0.44
C SER A 50 -12.69 0.71 0.30
N ALA A 51 -12.71 1.27 -0.91
CA ALA A 51 -12.31 2.65 -1.20
C ALA A 51 -13.28 3.66 -0.57
N PHE A 52 -14.60 3.46 -0.73
CA PHE A 52 -15.62 4.29 -0.09
C PHE A 52 -15.44 4.32 1.44
N LEU A 53 -15.35 3.15 2.06
CA LEU A 53 -15.16 3.01 3.52
C LEU A 53 -13.83 3.60 4.01
N ALA A 54 -12.76 3.51 3.22
CA ALA A 54 -11.48 4.11 3.57
C ALA A 54 -11.56 5.64 3.58
N ILE A 55 -12.26 6.24 2.61
CA ILE A 55 -12.41 7.69 2.45
C ILE A 55 -13.36 8.27 3.52
N THR A 56 -14.48 7.60 3.82
CA THR A 56 -15.49 8.08 4.80
C THR A 56 -15.21 7.69 6.25
N ASN A 57 -14.09 7.02 6.52
CA ASN A 57 -13.71 6.56 7.86
C ASN A 57 -13.69 7.72 8.89
N PRO A 58 -14.55 7.71 9.93
CA PRO A 58 -14.59 8.78 10.94
C PRO A 58 -13.28 8.97 11.74
N LYS A 59 -12.39 7.96 11.72
CA LYS A 59 -11.05 8.04 12.34
C LYS A 59 -10.01 8.77 11.47
N MET A 60 -10.36 9.09 10.22
CA MET A 60 -9.53 9.82 9.24
C MET A 60 -10.36 10.93 8.54
N PRO A 61 -10.96 11.87 9.27
CA PRO A 61 -11.98 12.79 8.76
C PRO A 61 -11.47 13.80 7.71
N ASP A 62 -10.16 13.95 7.54
CA ASP A 62 -9.59 14.83 6.51
C ASP A 62 -9.47 14.17 5.13
N LEU A 63 -9.71 12.85 5.00
CA LEU A 63 -9.67 12.16 3.69
C LEU A 63 -10.76 12.64 2.73
N VAL A 64 -11.97 12.92 3.22
CA VAL A 64 -13.04 13.52 2.40
C VAL A 64 -12.72 14.94 1.94
N ARG A 65 -11.73 15.62 2.56
CA ARG A 65 -11.28 16.96 2.18
C ARG A 65 -10.08 16.94 1.23
N CYS A 66 -9.47 15.78 1.00
CA CYS A 66 -8.34 15.64 0.08
C CYS A 66 -8.73 15.97 -1.36
N SER A 67 -7.79 16.48 -2.15
CA SER A 67 -8.05 16.75 -3.56
C SER A 67 -8.47 15.49 -4.30
N LYS A 68 -9.48 15.61 -5.17
CA LYS A 68 -10.07 14.45 -5.84
C LYS A 68 -9.07 13.76 -6.77
N ASP A 69 -8.13 14.52 -7.35
CA ASP A 69 -7.01 13.96 -8.12
C ASP A 69 -6.03 13.15 -7.26
N SER A 70 -5.72 13.55 -6.02
CA SER A 70 -4.82 12.80 -5.13
C SER A 70 -5.49 11.52 -4.64
N ILE A 71 -6.77 11.59 -4.26
CA ILE A 71 -7.59 10.41 -3.96
C ILE A 71 -7.56 9.44 -5.14
N PHE A 72 -7.89 9.91 -6.36
CA PHE A 72 -7.92 9.03 -7.53
C PHE A 72 -6.55 8.40 -7.86
N ARG A 73 -5.44 9.14 -7.71
CA ARG A 73 -4.08 8.59 -7.87
C ARG A 73 -3.81 7.47 -6.86
N ALA A 74 -4.10 7.70 -5.58
CA ALA A 74 -3.91 6.70 -4.53
C ALA A 74 -4.81 5.46 -4.71
N LEU A 75 -6.07 5.65 -5.12
CA LEU A 75 -6.97 4.55 -5.47
C LEU A 75 -6.45 3.74 -6.66
N ARG A 76 -6.01 4.40 -7.74
CA ARG A 76 -5.46 3.73 -8.93
C ARG A 76 -4.20 2.95 -8.60
N GLU A 77 -3.36 3.45 -7.70
CA GLU A 77 -2.15 2.75 -7.26
C GLU A 77 -2.48 1.53 -6.39
N ALA A 78 -3.45 1.65 -5.47
CA ALA A 78 -3.93 0.51 -4.67
C ALA A 78 -4.55 -0.57 -5.56
N ALA A 79 -5.29 -0.16 -6.59
CA ALA A 79 -5.81 -1.03 -7.63
C ALA A 79 -4.68 -1.71 -8.42
N ALA A 80 -3.65 -0.98 -8.85
CA ALA A 80 -2.48 -1.56 -9.53
C ALA A 80 -1.76 -2.63 -8.69
N TYR A 81 -1.68 -2.43 -7.37
CA TYR A 81 -1.19 -3.46 -6.45
C TYR A 81 -2.22 -4.56 -6.15
N GLY A 82 -3.48 -4.42 -6.55
CA GLY A 82 -4.55 -5.37 -6.22
C GLY A 82 -4.68 -5.58 -4.71
N LEU A 83 -4.66 -4.49 -3.94
CA LEU A 83 -4.77 -4.49 -2.48
C LEU A 83 -6.04 -3.76 -2.05
N GLU A 84 -6.71 -4.28 -1.02
CA GLU A 84 -7.88 -3.62 -0.45
C GLU A 84 -7.46 -2.48 0.49
N LEU A 85 -8.23 -1.39 0.43
CA LEU A 85 -8.05 -0.21 1.29
C LEU A 85 -8.79 -0.35 2.63
N SER A 86 -9.40 -1.51 2.88
CA SER A 86 -10.01 -1.83 4.16
C SER A 86 -8.92 -1.99 5.23
N GLY A 87 -8.85 -1.03 6.15
CA GLY A 87 -7.89 -1.05 7.26
C GLY A 87 -7.94 -2.32 8.13
N MET A 88 -9.02 -3.10 8.03
CA MET A 88 -9.22 -4.40 8.66
C MET A 88 -8.16 -5.45 8.27
N LEU A 89 -7.82 -5.56 6.98
CA LEU A 89 -6.78 -6.49 6.52
C LEU A 89 -5.36 -5.95 6.76
N GLY A 90 -5.23 -4.63 6.95
CA GLY A 90 -3.96 -3.93 7.14
C GLY A 90 -3.02 -4.04 5.94
N GLN A 91 -3.58 -4.15 4.73
CA GLN A 91 -2.83 -4.26 3.49
C GLN A 91 -2.41 -2.91 2.94
N ALA A 92 -3.36 -1.99 2.81
CA ALA A 92 -3.14 -0.65 2.29
C ALA A 92 -4.02 0.36 3.04
N TYR A 93 -3.55 1.61 3.10
CA TYR A 93 -4.20 2.71 3.79
C TYR A 93 -4.14 3.98 2.92
N LEU A 94 -5.21 4.77 2.96
CA LEU A 94 -5.18 6.16 2.52
C LEU A 94 -4.80 7.03 3.72
N ILE A 95 -3.78 7.86 3.56
CA ILE A 95 -3.29 8.78 4.61
C ILE A 95 -3.39 10.22 4.08
N PRO A 96 -4.09 11.14 4.78
CA PRO A 96 -4.15 12.54 4.41
C PRO A 96 -2.85 13.26 4.81
N TYR A 97 -2.31 14.07 3.91
CA TYR A 97 -1.19 14.96 4.14
C TYR A 97 -1.58 16.41 3.84
N ASN A 98 -1.03 17.35 4.60
CA ASN A 98 -1.17 18.78 4.32
C ASN A 98 -0.01 19.24 3.43
N GLU A 99 -0.26 19.35 2.13
CA GLU A 99 0.70 19.88 1.17
C GLU A 99 0.40 21.36 0.91
N LYS A 100 1.17 22.24 1.58
CA LYS A 100 1.13 23.71 1.38
C LYS A 100 -0.27 24.33 1.58
N GLY A 101 -1.09 23.76 2.45
CA GLY A 101 -2.47 24.21 2.73
C GLY A 101 -3.55 23.39 2.02
N VAL A 102 -3.19 22.47 1.12
CA VAL A 102 -4.12 21.57 0.43
C VAL A 102 -4.05 20.20 1.10
N MET A 103 -5.20 19.59 1.40
CA MET A 103 -5.22 18.17 1.81
C MET A 103 -4.98 17.29 0.57
N THR A 104 -4.08 16.32 0.68
CA THR A 104 -3.77 15.34 -0.37
C THR A 104 -3.81 13.93 0.21
N ALA A 105 -4.41 12.98 -0.52
CA ALA A 105 -4.46 11.58 -0.12
C ALA A 105 -3.28 10.81 -0.71
N HIS A 106 -2.54 10.08 0.13
CA HIS A 106 -1.44 9.22 -0.27
C HIS A 106 -1.74 7.77 0.06
N LEU A 107 -1.33 6.87 -0.83
CA LEU A 107 -1.32 5.44 -0.55
C LEU A 107 -0.11 5.10 0.32
N GLN A 108 -0.32 4.35 1.41
CA GLN A 108 0.73 3.66 2.15
C GLN A 108 0.36 2.20 2.36
N LEU A 109 1.31 1.31 2.12
CA LEU A 109 1.15 -0.12 2.33
C LEU A 109 1.49 -0.51 3.78
N GLY A 110 0.63 -1.35 4.35
CA GLY A 110 0.95 -2.07 5.58
C GLY A 110 1.88 -3.24 5.31
N TYR A 111 2.58 -3.71 6.34
CA TYR A 111 3.50 -4.85 6.20
C TYR A 111 2.80 -6.12 5.70
N LYS A 112 1.50 -6.30 6.01
CA LYS A 112 0.67 -7.40 5.48
C LYS A 112 0.42 -7.28 3.98
N GLY A 113 0.30 -6.05 3.46
CA GLY A 113 0.19 -5.79 2.02
C GLY A 113 1.48 -6.12 1.28
N LEU A 114 2.63 -5.70 1.84
CA LEU A 114 3.96 -6.06 1.31
C LEU A 114 4.17 -7.59 1.31
N ILE A 115 3.79 -8.28 2.39
CA ILE A 115 3.82 -9.75 2.47
C ILE A 115 2.90 -10.40 1.40
N ALA A 116 1.70 -9.86 1.20
CA ALA A 116 0.76 -10.37 0.20
C ALA A 116 1.29 -10.18 -1.23
N LEU A 117 1.87 -9.01 -1.54
CA LEU A 117 2.53 -8.75 -2.83
C LEU A 117 3.72 -9.69 -3.06
N ALA A 118 4.63 -9.78 -2.09
CA ALA A 118 5.83 -10.61 -2.19
C ALA A 118 5.51 -12.09 -2.48
N ARG A 119 4.45 -12.64 -1.87
CA ARG A 119 4.01 -14.04 -2.07
C ARG A 119 3.49 -14.34 -3.49
N ARG A 120 3.06 -13.34 -4.28
CA ARG A 120 2.58 -13.56 -5.67
C ARG A 120 3.65 -14.10 -6.62
N SER A 121 4.92 -13.91 -6.29
CA SER A 121 6.07 -14.42 -7.03
C SER A 121 6.14 -15.96 -7.08
N ASN A 122 5.50 -16.66 -6.14
CA ASN A 122 5.67 -18.10 -5.87
C ASN A 122 7.12 -18.55 -5.57
N THR A 123 8.09 -17.62 -5.49
CA THR A 123 9.47 -17.90 -5.06
C THR A 123 9.61 -17.96 -3.54
N ILE A 124 8.60 -17.44 -2.83
CA ILE A 124 8.52 -17.38 -1.37
C ILE A 124 7.62 -18.48 -0.86
N LYS A 125 8.16 -19.31 0.05
CA LYS A 125 7.44 -20.36 0.78
C LYS A 125 6.79 -19.80 2.05
N THR A 126 7.55 -19.06 2.85
CA THR A 126 7.12 -18.55 4.16
C THR A 126 7.62 -17.12 4.33
N ILE A 127 6.80 -16.25 4.95
CA ILE A 127 7.28 -15.01 5.56
C ILE A 127 6.73 -14.98 6.98
N ALA A 128 7.62 -14.77 7.96
CA ALA A 128 7.30 -14.56 9.36
C ALA A 128 7.99 -13.29 9.85
N ALA A 129 7.24 -12.37 10.47
CA ALA A 129 7.79 -11.15 11.04
C ALA A 129 7.22 -10.97 12.45
N GLU A 130 8.10 -10.95 13.45
CA GLU A 130 7.74 -11.05 14.86
C GLU A 130 8.62 -10.16 15.75
N ALA A 131 8.09 -9.83 16.92
CA ALA A 131 8.81 -9.16 18.00
C ALA A 131 9.54 -10.18 18.88
N ILE A 132 10.79 -9.87 19.23
CA ILE A 132 11.67 -10.60 20.15
C ILE A 132 11.67 -9.86 21.48
N HIS A 133 11.42 -10.59 22.56
CA HIS A 133 11.30 -10.06 23.92
C HIS A 133 12.45 -10.59 24.80
N GLU A 134 12.65 -9.97 25.96
CA GLU A 134 13.78 -10.25 26.88
C GLU A 134 13.95 -11.74 27.26
N ASN A 135 12.85 -12.48 27.41
CA ASN A 135 12.85 -13.87 27.86
C ASN A 135 12.69 -14.89 26.71
N ASP A 136 12.67 -14.45 25.45
CA ASP A 136 12.61 -15.35 24.29
C ASP A 136 13.97 -16.01 24.03
N ILE A 137 13.97 -17.25 23.54
CA ILE A 137 15.19 -17.89 23.06
C ILE A 137 15.36 -17.52 21.58
N PHE A 138 16.35 -16.68 21.29
CA PHE A 138 16.66 -16.21 19.95
C PHE A 138 18.13 -16.43 19.59
N ASP A 139 18.38 -17.13 18.47
CA ASP A 139 19.70 -17.34 17.89
C ASP A 139 19.74 -16.83 16.44
N CYS A 140 20.88 -16.31 15.99
CA CYS A 140 21.05 -15.67 14.68
C CYS A 140 22.47 -15.86 14.14
N GLU A 141 22.58 -16.70 13.10
CA GLU A 141 23.84 -16.97 12.42
C GLU A 141 23.94 -16.15 11.13
N LEU A 142 25.01 -15.35 10.98
CA LEU A 142 25.14 -14.40 9.86
C LEU A 142 26.14 -14.82 8.76
N ALA A 143 27.08 -15.72 9.06
CA ALA A 143 28.30 -15.92 8.25
C ALA A 143 28.38 -17.24 7.47
N SER A 144 27.95 -18.38 8.05
CA SER A 144 27.95 -19.68 7.38
C SER A 144 26.64 -20.39 7.70
N GLY A 145 25.78 -20.60 6.69
CA GLY A 145 24.44 -21.16 6.90
C GLY A 145 23.47 -20.17 7.54
N ARG A 146 23.38 -18.95 6.96
CA ARG A 146 22.50 -17.86 7.44
C ARG A 146 21.13 -18.38 7.86
N SER A 147 20.86 -18.37 9.16
CA SER A 147 19.60 -18.84 9.74
C SER A 147 19.26 -18.05 11.01
N ILE A 148 17.99 -18.10 11.41
CA ILE A 148 17.54 -17.63 12.73
C ILE A 148 16.66 -18.67 13.40
N HIS A 149 16.77 -18.77 14.72
CA HIS A 149 15.95 -19.69 15.51
C HIS A 149 15.29 -18.92 16.65
N HIS A 150 13.98 -18.71 16.55
CA HIS A 150 13.17 -18.08 17.57
C HIS A 150 12.26 -19.11 18.24
N LYS A 151 12.36 -19.26 19.56
CA LYS A 151 11.53 -20.17 20.36
C LYS A 151 10.97 -19.42 21.57
N ILE A 152 9.66 -19.51 21.74
CA ILE A 152 8.92 -18.92 22.85
C ILE A 152 8.44 -20.01 23.81
N ASP A 153 8.43 -19.72 25.10
CA ASP A 153 7.77 -20.54 26.11
C ASP A 153 6.39 -19.95 26.39
N ILE A 154 5.34 -20.55 25.81
CA ILE A 154 3.96 -20.04 25.86
C ILE A 154 3.36 -20.01 27.28
N PHE A 155 4.04 -20.60 28.28
CA PHE A 155 3.60 -20.63 29.67
C PHE A 155 4.31 -19.59 30.55
N LYS A 156 5.16 -18.73 29.98
CA LYS A 156 5.92 -17.69 30.70
C LYS A 156 5.68 -16.30 30.12
N GLU A 157 5.90 -15.29 30.96
CA GLU A 157 5.92 -13.90 30.53
C GLU A 157 7.17 -13.63 29.69
N ARG A 158 6.98 -13.12 28.47
CA ARG A 158 8.05 -12.87 27.49
C ARG A 158 8.96 -11.69 27.87
N GLY A 159 8.52 -10.80 28.76
CA GLY A 159 9.23 -9.57 29.13
C GLY A 159 8.98 -8.43 28.14
N GLU A 160 9.83 -7.39 28.16
CA GLU A 160 9.72 -6.26 27.23
C GLU A 160 10.23 -6.60 25.82
N VAL A 161 9.74 -5.90 24.79
CA VAL A 161 10.25 -6.05 23.41
C VAL A 161 11.63 -5.42 23.27
N VAL A 162 12.61 -6.20 22.83
CA VAL A 162 14.03 -5.79 22.66
C VAL A 162 14.46 -5.68 21.20
N ALA A 163 13.84 -6.44 20.30
CA ALA A 163 14.19 -6.49 18.88
C ALA A 163 13.00 -6.98 18.03
N TYR A 164 13.14 -6.85 16.72
CA TYR A 164 12.16 -7.33 15.73
C TYR A 164 12.91 -8.03 14.61
N TYR A 165 12.26 -8.96 13.93
CA TYR A 165 12.81 -9.56 12.72
C TYR A 165 11.76 -9.81 11.65
N CYS A 166 12.23 -10.04 10.43
CA CYS A 166 11.49 -10.67 9.36
C CYS A 166 12.36 -11.78 8.76
N LEU A 167 11.81 -12.99 8.65
CA LEU A 167 12.36 -14.16 7.97
C LEU A 167 11.52 -14.43 6.72
N VAL A 168 12.21 -14.71 5.62
CA VAL A 168 11.66 -15.14 4.34
C VAL A 168 12.31 -16.47 3.96
N GLU A 169 11.52 -17.54 3.98
CA GLU A 169 11.92 -18.83 3.40
C GLU A 169 11.58 -18.82 1.92
N LEU A 170 12.56 -19.12 1.07
CA LEU A 170 12.38 -19.28 -0.37
C LEU A 170 11.97 -20.73 -0.71
N ALA A 171 11.22 -20.91 -1.79
CA ALA A 171 10.74 -22.21 -2.25
C ALA A 171 11.88 -23.18 -2.64
N ASN A 172 13.08 -22.66 -2.92
CA ASN A 172 14.29 -23.44 -3.17
C ASN A 172 15.07 -23.83 -1.90
N GLY A 173 14.58 -23.48 -0.71
CA GLY A 173 15.22 -23.77 0.57
C GLY A 173 16.25 -22.74 1.05
N GLY A 174 16.46 -21.64 0.33
CA GLY A 174 17.26 -20.51 0.83
C GLY A 174 16.49 -19.65 1.85
N GLU A 175 17.19 -19.10 2.83
CA GLU A 175 16.63 -18.16 3.80
C GLU A 175 17.19 -16.74 3.59
N GLN A 176 16.30 -15.75 3.69
CA GLN A 176 16.67 -14.33 3.78
C GLN A 176 16.00 -13.73 4.99
N PHE A 177 16.74 -12.94 5.77
CA PHE A 177 16.17 -12.30 6.96
C PHE A 177 16.83 -10.98 7.29
N LYS A 178 16.07 -10.16 8.04
CA LYS A 178 16.57 -8.98 8.73
C LYS A 178 16.18 -9.09 10.20
N VAL A 179 17.16 -8.89 11.09
CA VAL A 179 16.95 -8.62 12.52
C VAL A 179 17.34 -7.16 12.77
N MET A 180 16.59 -6.46 13.63
CA MET A 180 16.90 -5.11 14.10
C MET A 180 16.53 -5.00 15.59
N SER A 181 17.47 -4.52 16.40
CA SER A 181 17.16 -4.13 17.78
C SER A 181 16.18 -2.95 17.83
N LYS A 182 15.44 -2.79 18.93
CA LYS A 182 14.55 -1.64 19.16
C LYS A 182 15.29 -0.30 18.97
N LYS A 183 16.55 -0.23 19.38
CA LYS A 183 17.44 0.94 19.19
C LYS A 183 17.82 1.19 17.73
N GLU A 184 17.90 0.17 16.88
CA GLU A 184 18.12 0.34 15.44
C GLU A 184 16.84 0.77 14.72
N ILE A 185 15.67 0.30 15.18
CA ILE A 185 14.37 0.77 14.70
C ILE A 185 14.17 2.25 15.08
N GLU A 186 14.47 2.66 16.31
CA GLU A 186 14.43 4.06 16.74
C GLU A 186 15.34 4.94 15.87
N LYS A 187 16.59 4.53 15.64
CA LYS A 187 17.50 5.23 14.72
C LYS A 187 17.00 5.26 13.27
N HIS A 188 16.27 4.24 12.83
CA HIS A 188 15.66 4.21 11.51
C HIS A 188 14.50 5.23 11.44
N ARG A 189 13.55 5.17 12.38
CA ARG A 189 12.49 6.18 12.54
C ARG A 189 13.05 7.59 12.52
N ASP A 190 14.04 7.88 13.37
CA ASP A 190 14.58 9.23 13.55
C ASP A 190 15.33 9.75 12.31
N LYS A 191 15.84 8.84 11.45
CA LYS A 191 16.50 9.18 10.19
C LYS A 191 15.52 9.38 9.04
N PHE A 192 14.53 8.50 8.92
CA PHE A 192 13.65 8.45 7.77
C PHE A 192 12.36 9.25 8.02
N SER A 193 11.65 8.99 9.12
CA SER A 193 10.33 9.57 9.40
C SER A 193 10.38 11.03 9.89
N LYS A 194 10.46 11.97 8.94
CA LYS A 194 10.49 13.44 9.22
C LYS A 194 9.27 13.96 9.99
N ALA A 195 8.13 13.29 9.85
CA ALA A 195 6.90 13.60 10.59
C ALA A 195 6.88 13.07 12.03
N TYR A 196 7.95 12.43 12.51
CA TYR A 196 8.02 11.94 13.89
C TYR A 196 8.06 13.10 14.90
N ASN A 197 7.09 13.10 15.83
CA ASN A 197 7.07 14.02 16.96
C ASN A 197 6.96 13.23 18.27
N PRO A 198 8.01 13.17 19.12
CA PRO A 198 7.97 12.45 20.39
C PRO A 198 7.00 13.05 21.42
N LYS A 199 6.55 14.31 21.22
CA LYS A 199 5.61 14.99 22.13
C LYS A 199 4.14 14.81 21.74
N ASP A 200 3.87 14.29 20.55
CA ASP A 200 2.49 14.07 20.08
C ASP A 200 2.07 12.61 20.36
N PRO A 201 1.18 12.35 21.33
CA PRO A 201 0.68 11.00 21.59
C PRO A 201 -0.18 10.45 20.44
N ASN A 202 -0.55 11.27 19.44
CA ASN A 202 -1.27 10.82 18.26
C ASN A 202 -0.36 10.39 17.09
N ASN A 203 0.95 10.63 17.19
CA ASN A 203 1.90 10.24 16.16
C ASN A 203 1.89 8.71 15.94
N ILE A 204 1.95 8.29 14.66
CA ILE A 204 1.86 6.89 14.25
C ILE A 204 2.93 6.03 14.94
N TRP A 205 4.17 6.52 15.07
CA TRP A 205 5.24 5.79 15.74
C TRP A 205 5.09 5.70 17.26
N ASN A 206 4.34 6.62 17.89
CA ASN A 206 4.07 6.56 19.32
C ASN A 206 2.88 5.62 19.64
N LYS A 207 1.87 5.57 18.77
CA LYS A 207 0.71 4.66 18.92
C LYS A 207 0.98 3.22 18.47
N ASN A 208 1.69 3.06 17.35
CA ASN A 208 1.78 1.80 16.60
C ASN A 208 3.24 1.38 16.38
N PHE A 209 4.12 1.60 17.37
CA PHE A 209 5.56 1.36 17.25
C PHE A 209 5.90 -0.04 16.71
N ASP A 210 5.29 -1.10 17.27
CA ASP A 210 5.57 -2.48 16.86
C ASP A 210 5.18 -2.75 15.41
N ALA A 211 4.04 -2.25 14.96
CA ALA A 211 3.59 -2.43 13.57
C ALA A 211 4.53 -1.71 12.58
N MET A 212 5.04 -0.55 12.95
CA MET A 212 6.04 0.18 12.16
C MET A 212 7.40 -0.52 12.18
N ALA A 213 7.83 -1.04 13.33
CA ALA A 213 9.07 -1.82 13.47
C ALA A 213 9.05 -3.09 12.60
N LEU A 214 7.93 -3.83 12.62
CA LEU A 214 7.71 -4.98 11.76
C LEU A 214 7.68 -4.60 10.27
N LYS A 215 7.04 -3.47 9.91
CA LYS A 215 7.08 -2.94 8.53
C LYS A 215 8.50 -2.66 8.07
N THR A 216 9.33 -1.99 8.89
CA THR A 216 10.75 -1.76 8.60
C THR A 216 11.51 -3.08 8.40
N CYS A 217 11.35 -4.06 9.29
CA CYS A 217 12.00 -5.38 9.13
C CYS A 217 11.55 -6.12 7.86
N VAL A 218 10.26 -6.06 7.51
CA VAL A 218 9.70 -6.66 6.28
C VAL A 218 10.30 -6.00 5.03
N ILE A 219 10.32 -4.67 4.95
CA ILE A 219 10.93 -3.92 3.84
C ILE A 219 12.41 -4.32 3.66
N GLN A 220 13.17 -4.33 4.75
CA GLN A 220 14.61 -4.62 4.70
C GLN A 220 14.91 -6.09 4.37
N ALA A 221 14.04 -7.04 4.73
CA ALA A 221 14.18 -8.45 4.35
C ALA A 221 13.77 -8.70 2.89
N LEU A 222 12.64 -8.14 2.43
CA LEU A 222 12.14 -8.33 1.07
C LEU A 222 13.09 -7.79 -0.02
N LYS A 223 13.90 -6.77 0.31
CA LYS A 223 15.01 -6.29 -0.54
C LYS A 223 16.05 -7.37 -0.91
N LEU A 224 16.15 -8.44 -0.14
CA LEU A 224 17.09 -9.55 -0.38
C LEU A 224 16.44 -10.71 -1.16
N CYS A 225 15.16 -10.61 -1.48
CA CYS A 225 14.35 -11.71 -2.01
C CYS A 225 14.06 -11.54 -3.52
N PRO A 226 14.03 -12.66 -4.29
CA PRO A 226 13.65 -12.64 -5.70
C PRO A 226 12.11 -12.54 -5.85
N ILE A 227 11.57 -11.34 -5.60
CA ILE A 227 10.14 -11.02 -5.71
C ILE A 227 9.80 -10.42 -7.10
N SER A 228 8.52 -10.21 -7.40
CA SER A 228 8.11 -9.61 -8.68
C SER A 228 8.45 -8.12 -8.73
N ILE A 229 8.51 -7.54 -9.94
CA ILE A 229 8.87 -6.12 -10.14
C ILE A 229 7.90 -5.21 -9.37
N GLU A 230 6.61 -5.49 -9.41
CA GLU A 230 5.58 -4.73 -8.71
C GLU A 230 5.77 -4.76 -7.19
N ALA A 231 6.24 -5.90 -6.65
CA ALA A 231 6.56 -6.04 -5.24
C ALA A 231 7.88 -5.33 -4.88
N MET A 232 8.89 -5.33 -5.77
CA MET A 232 10.12 -4.54 -5.59
C MET A 232 9.81 -3.04 -5.60
N ASP A 233 8.99 -2.57 -6.54
CA ASP A 233 8.57 -1.17 -6.65
C ASP A 233 7.80 -0.72 -5.41
N ALA A 234 6.87 -1.55 -4.90
CA ALA A 234 6.17 -1.32 -3.65
C ALA A 234 7.13 -1.19 -2.46
N VAL A 235 8.07 -2.13 -2.30
CA VAL A 235 9.09 -2.10 -1.22
C VAL A 235 9.99 -0.87 -1.33
N ALA A 236 10.40 -0.50 -2.54
CA ALA A 236 11.24 0.66 -2.80
C ALA A 236 10.49 2.00 -2.62
N LYS A 237 9.18 2.03 -2.88
CA LYS A 237 8.33 3.20 -2.61
C LYS A 237 8.12 3.37 -1.11
N GLU A 238 7.76 2.33 -0.37
CA GLU A 238 7.53 2.44 1.08
C GLU A 238 8.78 2.91 1.85
N GLU A 239 9.97 2.45 1.46
CA GLU A 239 11.24 2.95 2.05
C GLU A 239 11.48 4.45 1.74
N LYS A 240 10.99 4.95 0.60
CA LYS A 240 11.10 6.37 0.22
C LYS A 240 9.99 7.23 0.83
N ASP A 241 8.80 6.67 1.06
CA ASP A 241 7.66 7.43 1.58
C ASP A 241 7.76 7.70 3.07
N ASP A 242 8.57 6.92 3.82
CA ASP A 242 9.05 7.33 5.14
C ASP A 242 9.80 8.70 5.09
N ILE A 243 10.47 9.04 3.97
CA ILE A 243 11.37 10.22 3.82
C ILE A 243 10.62 11.54 3.51
N LYS A 244 9.32 11.51 3.18
CA LYS A 244 8.63 12.65 2.55
C LYS A 244 8.44 13.87 3.47
N ASP A 245 9.41 14.78 3.34
CA ASP A 245 9.20 16.21 3.13
C ASP A 245 10.16 16.64 1.99
N PHE A 246 9.71 17.49 1.07
CA PHE A 246 10.13 17.45 -0.33
C PHE A 246 11.17 18.52 -0.70
N SER A 247 12.44 18.13 -0.86
CA SER A 247 13.43 18.89 -1.65
C SER A 247 14.66 18.04 -2.01
N GLU A 248 14.67 17.50 -3.23
CA GLU A 248 15.72 17.68 -4.24
C GLU A 248 15.48 16.71 -5.41
N GLN A 249 15.67 17.19 -6.64
CA GLN A 249 15.72 16.33 -7.81
C GLN A 249 17.10 15.69 -7.89
N VAL A 250 17.16 14.38 -8.03
CA VAL A 250 18.37 13.67 -8.45
C VAL A 250 18.06 12.97 -9.76
N GLU A 251 18.54 13.54 -10.86
CA GLU A 251 18.60 12.86 -12.14
C GLU A 251 19.44 11.60 -11.99
N TYR A 252 18.86 10.43 -12.26
CA TYR A 252 19.63 9.19 -12.32
C TYR A 252 20.15 9.04 -13.75
N THR A 253 21.39 9.48 -13.97
CA THR A 253 22.10 9.22 -15.23
C THR A 253 22.35 7.72 -15.36
N ILE A 254 21.55 7.05 -16.20
CA ILE A 254 21.78 5.66 -16.58
C ILE A 254 23.03 5.63 -17.46
N SER A 255 24.08 4.96 -16.99
CA SER A 255 25.24 4.63 -17.80
C SER A 255 24.95 3.33 -18.55
N ASP A 256 24.65 3.43 -19.84
CA ASP A 256 24.49 2.28 -20.72
C ASP A 256 25.83 1.53 -20.88
N GLU A 257 25.89 0.27 -20.48
CA GLU A 257 26.76 -0.71 -21.12
C GLU A 257 26.19 -2.14 -20.96
N VAL A 258 25.74 -2.72 -22.08
CA VAL A 258 25.16 -4.07 -22.15
C VAL A 258 26.05 -4.96 -23.02
N PRO A 259 26.47 -6.13 -22.55
CA PRO A 259 26.96 -7.21 -23.40
C PRO A 259 25.83 -8.22 -23.70
N GLU A 260 25.48 -8.38 -24.98
CA GLU A 260 24.60 -9.45 -25.44
C GLU A 260 25.19 -10.85 -25.19
N THR A 261 24.34 -11.87 -25.03
CA THR A 261 24.68 -13.22 -25.55
C THR A 261 23.44 -14.03 -25.93
N LYS A 262 23.43 -14.50 -27.18
CA LYS A 262 22.57 -15.52 -27.81
C LYS A 262 23.00 -16.93 -27.34
N GLU A 263 22.32 -18.06 -27.53
CA GLU A 263 21.00 -18.55 -28.01
C GLU A 263 20.84 -19.98 -27.37
N GLU A 264 19.79 -20.80 -27.43
CA GLU A 264 18.61 -20.93 -28.30
C GLU A 264 17.38 -21.47 -27.49
N THR A 265 16.71 -22.56 -27.93
CA THR A 265 15.63 -23.32 -27.22
C THR A 265 15.77 -24.84 -27.47
N PRO A 266 15.07 -25.71 -26.72
CA PRO A 266 13.92 -26.39 -27.37
C PRO A 266 12.71 -26.67 -26.44
N ALA A 267 11.56 -26.99 -27.06
CA ALA A 267 10.28 -27.24 -26.40
C ALA A 267 9.90 -28.74 -26.31
N VAL A 268 9.07 -29.12 -25.32
CA VAL A 268 8.22 -30.34 -25.32
C VAL A 268 6.87 -30.04 -24.60
N GLU A 269 5.83 -30.80 -24.94
CA GLU A 269 4.40 -30.48 -24.79
C GLU A 269 3.75 -30.72 -23.41
N ASP A 270 2.86 -29.77 -23.06
CA ASP A 270 1.47 -29.89 -22.59
C ASP A 270 0.95 -31.24 -22.01
N LYS A 271 0.36 -31.16 -20.80
CA LYS A 271 -0.76 -32.03 -20.38
C LYS A 271 -1.61 -31.39 -19.26
N LYS A 272 -2.77 -30.85 -19.65
CA LYS A 272 -3.82 -30.34 -18.74
C LYS A 272 -4.41 -31.42 -17.84
N GLN A 273 -4.65 -31.10 -16.57
CA GLN A 273 -5.76 -31.67 -15.80
C GLN A 273 -6.48 -30.59 -14.98
N GLN A 274 -7.80 -30.55 -15.09
CA GLN A 274 -8.68 -29.65 -14.34
C GLN A 274 -9.02 -30.26 -12.97
N LYS A 275 -9.25 -29.41 -11.97
CA LYS A 275 -10.19 -29.74 -10.89
C LYS A 275 -11.01 -28.50 -10.53
N LYS A 276 -12.30 -28.72 -10.25
CA LYS A 276 -13.29 -27.69 -9.96
C LYS A 276 -13.22 -27.27 -8.50
N GLU A 277 -13.50 -26.00 -8.25
CA GLU A 277 -13.95 -25.49 -6.95
C GLU A 277 -15.43 -25.10 -7.06
N GLU A 278 -16.19 -25.32 -5.98
CA GLU A 278 -17.56 -24.82 -5.82
C GLU A 278 -17.55 -23.71 -4.74
N PRO A 279 -18.33 -22.64 -4.89
CA PRO A 279 -18.22 -21.46 -4.04
C PRO A 279 -18.99 -21.61 -2.73
N VAL A 280 -18.37 -21.20 -1.61
CA VAL A 280 -19.07 -20.97 -0.34
C VAL A 280 -19.37 -19.48 -0.20
N GLN A 281 -20.63 -19.16 0.09
CA GLN A 281 -21.12 -17.79 0.23
C GLN A 281 -20.88 -17.26 1.65
N GLU A 282 -19.90 -16.37 1.82
CA GLU A 282 -19.83 -15.47 2.99
C GLU A 282 -20.34 -14.09 2.60
N GLN A 283 -21.66 -13.92 2.67
CA GLN A 283 -22.35 -12.66 2.34
C GLN A 283 -23.00 -12.00 3.57
N SER A 284 -22.72 -12.49 4.79
CA SER A 284 -23.47 -12.17 6.01
C SER A 284 -22.64 -11.63 7.17
N SER A 285 -21.43 -11.10 6.92
CA SER A 285 -20.54 -10.53 7.96
C SER A 285 -20.10 -9.08 7.69
N PHE A 286 -20.63 -8.45 6.64
CA PHE A 286 -20.18 -7.13 6.20
C PHE A 286 -20.80 -5.96 6.97
N ASP A 287 -22.06 -6.10 7.41
CA ASP A 287 -22.88 -4.96 7.87
C ASP A 287 -22.57 -4.48 9.31
N GLU A 288 -21.93 -5.30 10.14
CA GLU A 288 -21.72 -4.99 11.57
C GLU A 288 -20.45 -4.14 11.86
N ALA A 289 -19.60 -3.87 10.87
CA ALA A 289 -18.23 -3.41 11.11
C ALA A 289 -18.01 -1.89 11.27
N ASN A 290 -18.89 -1.02 10.77
CA ASN A 290 -18.49 0.37 10.46
C ASN A 290 -19.22 1.51 11.20
N GLY A 291 -20.46 1.33 11.69
CA GLY A 291 -21.08 2.25 12.66
C GLY A 291 -21.11 3.76 12.32
N ILE A 292 -21.07 4.14 11.04
CA ILE A 292 -21.20 5.54 10.60
C ILE A 292 -22.69 5.94 10.68
N THR A 293 -22.98 7.05 11.34
CA THR A 293 -24.34 7.60 11.42
C THR A 293 -24.74 8.33 10.14
N ASP A 294 -26.05 8.47 9.89
CA ASP A 294 -26.56 9.22 8.72
C ASP A 294 -26.07 10.68 8.72
N GLU A 295 -25.90 11.30 9.90
CA GLU A 295 -25.35 12.66 10.05
C GLU A 295 -23.85 12.73 9.67
N GLU A 296 -23.04 11.76 10.10
CA GLU A 296 -21.62 11.67 9.71
C GLU A 296 -21.47 11.41 8.21
N MET A 297 -22.35 10.60 7.62
CA MET A 297 -22.34 10.36 6.17
C MET A 297 -22.70 11.62 5.38
N ALA A 298 -23.74 12.36 5.80
CA ALA A 298 -24.12 13.62 5.16
C ALA A 298 -22.99 14.67 5.25
N ALA A 299 -22.33 14.79 6.40
CA ALA A 299 -21.19 15.69 6.57
C ALA A 299 -19.96 15.26 5.73
N ALA A 300 -19.74 13.95 5.58
CA ALA A 300 -18.71 13.40 4.71
C ALA A 300 -18.96 13.71 3.23
N GLU A 301 -20.21 13.60 2.76
CA GLU A 301 -20.60 13.96 1.39
C GLU A 301 -20.48 15.46 1.12
N GLU A 302 -20.93 16.34 2.03
CA GLU A 302 -20.77 17.80 1.89
C GLU A 302 -19.29 18.21 1.84
N ALA A 303 -18.47 17.64 2.74
CA ALA A 303 -17.03 17.86 2.74
C ALA A 303 -16.40 17.42 1.41
N PHE A 304 -16.75 16.24 0.90
CA PHE A 304 -16.28 15.75 -0.38
C PHE A 304 -16.77 16.60 -1.57
N GLU A 305 -18.00 17.09 -1.55
CA GLU A 305 -18.53 17.95 -2.61
C GLU A 305 -17.75 19.27 -2.70
N SER A 306 -17.34 19.80 -1.54
CA SER A 306 -16.54 21.04 -1.42
C SER A 306 -15.04 20.87 -1.68
N ALA A 307 -14.51 19.64 -1.64
CA ALA A 307 -13.08 19.35 -1.81
C ALA A 307 -12.54 19.78 -3.20
N PRO A 308 -11.28 20.25 -3.28
CA PRO A 308 -10.66 20.71 -4.53
C PRO A 308 -10.56 19.57 -5.55
N GLN A 309 -10.63 19.88 -6.84
CA GLN A 309 -10.50 18.86 -7.88
C GLN A 309 -9.03 18.46 -8.04
N ASN A 310 -8.13 19.44 -8.16
CA ASN A 310 -6.69 19.25 -8.28
C ASN A 310 -5.94 19.94 -7.14
N VAL A 311 -4.76 19.41 -6.79
CA VAL A 311 -3.82 20.05 -5.83
C VAL A 311 -3.48 21.51 -6.21
N ASN A 312 -3.51 21.85 -7.50
CA ASN A 312 -3.16 23.18 -8.00
C ASN A 312 -4.32 24.20 -7.97
N ASP A 313 -5.57 23.80 -7.70
CA ASP A 313 -6.74 24.68 -7.84
C ASP A 313 -6.86 25.75 -6.72
N ILE A 314 -5.90 25.78 -5.78
CA ILE A 314 -5.87 26.66 -4.60
C ILE A 314 -4.76 27.74 -4.71
N PHE A 315 -3.94 27.72 -5.78
CA PHE A 315 -2.81 28.64 -6.01
C PHE A 315 -3.02 29.59 -7.19
#